data_AF-A0A2V5NQM3-F1
#
_entry.id   AF-A0A2V5NQM3-F1
#
_cell.length_a   1.000
_cell.length_b   1.000
_cell.length_c   1.000
_cell.angle_alpha   90.00
_cell.angle_beta   90.00
_cell.angle_gamma   90.00
#
_symmetry.space_group_name_H-M   'P 1'
#
loop_
_entity.id
_entity.type
_entity.pdbx_description
1 polymer ?
#
loop_
_entity_poly.entity_id
_entity_poly.type
_entity_poly.pdbx_seq_one_letter_code
_entity_poly.pdbx_strand_id
1 'polypeptide(L)'
;TKQLFAWPIAPPMTAMFIGASYANGVIFFASVLAGKKWHRIWAPHVGVFVFATLLLVATFLHWDKFTHNHPVFWIWVFIYIVAPILTPIALLRNWGEDPHTPDARDAIVPLGLRIAWLLPGVIFLAAAIYAFINPAWLIPFWPWKATPLTMRVMMSFYSMLGVAVITVLREPRWSAWRIGLIGVIVWHALIIVAALLRQKDFLHGLFYHSWFLFEIVVLAASTITFGLMEARIRSTAS
;
A
#
# COMPACT_ATOMS: atom_id res chain seq x y z
N THR A 1 11.95 -14.67 -13.41
CA THR A 1 10.55 -14.45 -12.97
C THR A 1 9.51 -14.64 -14.06
N LYS A 2 9.85 -15.05 -15.30
CA LYS A 2 8.92 -15.13 -16.45
C LYS A 2 7.64 -15.99 -16.26
N GLN A 3 7.58 -16.84 -15.24
CA GLN A 3 6.45 -17.77 -15.01
C GLN A 3 5.60 -17.45 -13.77
N LEU A 4 6.04 -16.56 -12.87
CA LEU A 4 5.35 -16.29 -11.60
C LEU A 4 4.45 -15.05 -11.64
N PHE A 5 4.53 -14.27 -12.71
CA PHE A 5 3.81 -13.00 -12.86
C PHE A 5 3.05 -12.94 -14.18
N ALA A 6 2.07 -12.03 -14.25
CA ALA A 6 1.22 -11.82 -15.42
C ALA A 6 1.98 -11.24 -16.64
N TRP A 7 3.17 -10.67 -16.40
CA TRP A 7 4.13 -10.26 -17.43
C TRP A 7 5.57 -10.50 -16.97
N PRO A 8 6.56 -10.51 -17.87
CA PRO A 8 7.97 -10.60 -17.50
C PRO A 8 8.43 -9.35 -16.74
N ILE A 9 8.81 -9.52 -15.47
CA ILE A 9 9.32 -8.44 -14.62
C ILE A 9 10.84 -8.49 -14.55
N ALA A 10 11.49 -7.40 -14.95
CA ALA A 10 12.91 -7.14 -14.75
C ALA A 10 13.13 -5.67 -14.35
N PRO A 11 14.09 -5.38 -13.44
CA PRO A 11 14.96 -6.31 -12.72
C PRO A 11 14.24 -7.08 -11.59
N PRO A 12 14.86 -8.11 -10.98
CA PRO A 12 14.26 -8.85 -9.87
C PRO A 12 13.85 -7.99 -8.67
N MET A 13 14.54 -6.87 -8.41
CA MET A 13 14.10 -5.88 -7.40
C MET A 13 12.64 -5.45 -7.60
N THR A 14 12.19 -5.20 -8.83
CA THR A 14 10.78 -4.85 -9.11
C THR A 14 9.82 -5.99 -8.74
N ALA A 15 10.22 -7.24 -8.99
CA ALA A 15 9.39 -8.39 -8.64
C ALA A 15 9.29 -8.55 -7.12
N MET A 16 10.38 -8.33 -6.39
CA MET A 16 10.40 -8.37 -4.93
C MET A 16 9.63 -7.20 -4.32
N PHE A 17 9.71 -6.00 -4.90
CA PHE A 17 8.87 -4.86 -4.53
C PHE A 17 7.38 -5.22 -4.61
N ILE A 18 6.94 -5.72 -5.78
CA ILE A 18 5.53 -6.10 -5.99
C ILE A 18 5.12 -7.21 -5.02
N GLY A 19 5.96 -8.23 -4.83
CA GLY A 19 5.71 -9.30 -3.86
C GLY A 19 5.57 -8.79 -2.42
N ALA A 20 6.46 -7.90 -1.99
CA ALA A 20 6.37 -7.25 -0.68
C ALA A 20 5.08 -6.44 -0.52
N SER A 21 4.65 -5.74 -1.57
CA SER A 21 3.39 -5.00 -1.56
C SER A 21 2.16 -5.90 -1.40
N TYR A 22 2.19 -7.12 -1.97
CA TYR A 22 1.11 -8.09 -1.76
C TYR A 22 1.03 -8.61 -0.33
N ALA A 23 2.13 -8.64 0.44
CA ALA A 23 2.09 -9.03 1.85
C ALA A 23 1.18 -8.11 2.68
N ASN A 24 1.17 -6.80 2.40
CA ASN A 24 0.21 -5.86 2.99
C ASN A 24 -1.25 -6.24 2.66
N GLY A 25 -1.52 -6.61 1.41
CA GLY A 25 -2.84 -7.09 0.98
C GLY A 25 -3.26 -8.38 1.70
N VAL A 26 -2.35 -9.34 1.85
CA VAL A 26 -2.61 -10.60 2.57
C VAL A 26 -2.98 -10.33 4.03
N ILE A 27 -2.23 -9.47 4.72
CA ILE A 27 -2.54 -9.08 6.11
C ILE A 27 -3.92 -8.45 6.20
N PHE A 28 -4.25 -7.54 5.28
CA PHE A 28 -5.55 -6.91 5.23
C PHE A 28 -6.68 -7.93 5.00
N PHE A 29 -6.63 -8.73 3.94
CA PHE A 29 -7.69 -9.69 3.63
C PHE A 29 -7.82 -10.79 4.68
N ALA A 30 -6.71 -11.26 5.28
CA ALA A 30 -6.77 -12.16 6.43
C ALA A 30 -7.50 -11.51 7.62
N SER A 31 -7.28 -10.21 7.85
CA SER A 31 -7.97 -9.45 8.89
C SER A 31 -9.45 -9.21 8.58
N VAL A 32 -9.83 -9.08 7.30
CA VAL A 32 -11.23 -9.01 6.87
C VAL A 32 -11.93 -10.35 7.15
N LEU A 33 -11.29 -11.47 6.81
CA LEU A 33 -11.86 -12.81 7.03
C LEU A 33 -11.97 -13.19 8.51
N ALA A 34 -10.99 -12.78 9.33
CA ALA A 34 -10.99 -13.06 10.76
C ALA A 34 -11.77 -12.02 11.59
N GLY A 35 -11.97 -10.82 11.05
CA GLY A 35 -12.55 -9.67 11.74
C GLY A 35 -14.07 -9.75 11.84
N LYS A 36 -14.62 -9.32 12.97
CA LYS A 36 -16.07 -9.19 13.19
C LYS A 36 -16.57 -7.74 13.29
N LYS A 37 -15.66 -6.77 13.26
CA LYS A 37 -15.99 -5.35 13.47
C LYS A 37 -15.55 -4.52 12.27
N TRP A 38 -16.53 -3.90 11.62
CA TRP A 38 -16.34 -3.10 10.42
C TRP A 38 -15.35 -1.96 10.61
N HIS A 39 -15.45 -1.24 11.73
CA HIS A 39 -14.60 -0.08 12.01
C HIS A 39 -13.10 -0.40 12.07
N ARG A 40 -12.69 -1.66 12.24
CA ARG A 40 -11.28 -2.06 12.25
C ARG A 40 -10.68 -2.24 10.86
N ILE A 41 -11.53 -2.49 9.86
CA ILE A 41 -11.10 -2.89 8.51
C ILE A 41 -11.55 -1.92 7.42
N TRP A 42 -12.48 -1.00 7.70
CA TRP A 42 -13.06 -0.12 6.68
C TRP A 42 -12.00 0.75 5.96
N ALA A 43 -11.07 1.35 6.71
CA ALA A 43 -10.15 2.34 6.14
C ALA A 43 -9.22 1.77 5.05
N PRO A 44 -8.57 0.60 5.26
CA PRO A 44 -7.81 -0.05 4.19
C PRO A 44 -8.61 -0.39 2.92
N HIS A 45 -9.93 -0.59 2.98
CA HIS A 45 -10.74 -0.85 1.76
C HIS A 45 -10.67 0.30 0.76
N VAL A 46 -10.61 1.55 1.22
CA VAL A 46 -10.50 2.72 0.34
C VAL A 46 -9.18 2.71 -0.43
N GLY A 47 -8.10 2.36 0.26
CA GLY A 47 -6.78 2.20 -0.37
C GLY A 47 -6.76 1.06 -1.39
N VAL A 48 -7.37 -0.08 -1.06
CA VAL A 48 -7.49 -1.23 -1.98
C VAL A 48 -8.30 -0.88 -3.22
N PHE A 49 -9.39 -0.13 -3.08
CA PHE A 49 -10.18 0.35 -4.22
C PHE A 49 -9.33 1.18 -5.18
N VAL A 50 -8.59 2.17 -4.67
CA VAL A 50 -7.74 3.04 -5.50
C VAL A 50 -6.62 2.26 -6.17
N PHE A 51 -5.91 1.42 -5.41
CA PHE A 51 -4.86 0.55 -5.94
C PHE A 51 -5.37 -0.37 -7.05
N ALA A 52 -6.46 -1.10 -6.79
CA ALA A 52 -7.01 -2.06 -7.74
C ALA A 52 -7.50 -1.35 -9.02
N THR A 53 -8.12 -0.18 -8.88
CA THR A 53 -8.58 0.62 -10.01
C THR A 53 -7.40 1.09 -10.87
N LEU A 54 -6.36 1.64 -10.25
CA LEU A 54 -5.16 2.08 -10.97
C LEU A 54 -4.42 0.90 -11.62
N LEU A 55 -4.37 -0.27 -10.98
CA LEU A 55 -3.81 -1.45 -11.62
C LEU A 55 -4.64 -1.95 -12.80
N LEU A 56 -5.97 -1.89 -12.72
CA LEU A 56 -6.83 -2.22 -13.85
C LEU A 56 -6.56 -1.27 -15.02
N VAL A 57 -6.49 0.04 -14.76
CA VAL A 57 -6.13 1.04 -15.77
C VAL A 57 -4.76 0.75 -16.37
N ALA A 58 -3.73 0.51 -15.54
CA ALA A 58 -2.39 0.18 -16.03
C ALA A 58 -2.37 -1.11 -16.86
N THR A 59 -3.20 -2.09 -16.51
CA THR A 59 -3.34 -3.36 -17.23
C THR A 59 -3.89 -3.12 -18.64
N PHE A 60 -4.95 -2.32 -18.78
CA PHE A 60 -5.50 -1.99 -20.10
C PHE A 60 -4.58 -1.09 -20.93
N LEU A 61 -3.91 -0.11 -20.31
CA LEU A 61 -2.97 0.79 -21.00
C LEU A 61 -1.75 0.07 -21.59
N HIS A 62 -1.41 -1.10 -21.07
CA HIS A 62 -0.24 -1.88 -21.46
C HIS A 62 -0.62 -3.31 -21.80
N TRP A 63 -1.84 -3.51 -22.32
CA TRP A 63 -2.41 -4.84 -22.57
C TRP A 63 -1.45 -5.73 -23.36
N ASP A 64 -0.74 -5.16 -24.35
CA ASP A 64 0.22 -5.83 -25.22
C ASP A 64 1.49 -6.35 -24.50
N LYS A 65 1.79 -5.86 -23.30
CA LYS A 65 2.98 -6.28 -22.52
C LYS A 65 2.75 -7.54 -21.70
N PHE A 66 1.49 -7.90 -21.48
CA PHE A 66 1.15 -9.06 -20.69
C PHE A 66 1.30 -10.37 -21.48
N THR A 67 1.40 -11.49 -20.76
CA THR A 67 1.61 -12.82 -21.35
C THR A 67 0.27 -13.54 -21.50
N HIS A 68 -0.50 -13.25 -22.55
CA HIS A 68 -1.89 -13.72 -22.73
C HIS A 68 -2.06 -15.23 -22.82
N ASN A 69 -1.01 -15.96 -23.20
CA ASN A 69 -1.00 -17.42 -23.28
C ASN A 69 -0.74 -18.11 -21.93
N HIS A 70 -0.62 -17.35 -20.84
CA HIS A 70 -0.36 -17.88 -19.50
C HIS A 70 -1.55 -17.64 -18.55
N PRO A 71 -2.02 -18.66 -17.79
CA PRO A 71 -3.22 -18.53 -16.95
C PRO A 71 -3.09 -17.45 -15.86
N VAL A 72 -1.88 -17.20 -15.35
CA VAL A 72 -1.62 -16.14 -14.35
C VAL A 72 -2.03 -14.75 -14.86
N PHE A 73 -1.96 -14.49 -16.17
CA PHE A 73 -2.46 -13.24 -16.74
C PHE A 73 -3.97 -13.10 -16.57
N TRP A 74 -4.74 -14.13 -16.88
CA TRP A 74 -6.19 -14.08 -16.76
C TRP A 74 -6.65 -14.03 -15.31
N ILE A 75 -5.94 -14.70 -14.40
CA ILE A 75 -6.16 -14.58 -12.95
C ILE A 75 -5.91 -13.13 -12.50
N TRP A 76 -4.82 -12.51 -12.96
CA TRP A 76 -4.53 -11.10 -12.68
C TRP A 76 -5.65 -10.18 -13.16
N VAL A 77 -6.07 -10.30 -14.43
CA VAL A 77 -7.16 -9.51 -15.00
C VAL A 77 -8.46 -9.70 -14.22
N PHE A 78 -8.83 -10.94 -13.91
CA PHE A 78 -10.03 -11.25 -13.13
C PHE A 78 -10.00 -10.55 -11.76
N ILE A 79 -8.91 -10.69 -11.00
CA ILE A 79 -8.77 -10.07 -9.67
C ILE A 79 -8.93 -8.54 -9.77
N TYR A 80 -8.30 -7.92 -10.77
CA TYR A 80 -8.33 -6.46 -10.91
C TYR A 80 -9.59 -5.90 -11.55
N ILE A 81 -10.42 -6.72 -12.20
CA ILE A 81 -11.79 -6.34 -12.57
C ILE A 81 -12.72 -6.44 -11.36
N VAL A 82 -12.59 -7.51 -10.58
CA VAL A 82 -13.51 -7.81 -9.48
C VAL A 82 -13.26 -6.90 -8.27
N ALA A 83 -12.01 -6.63 -7.91
CA ALA A 83 -11.68 -5.87 -6.71
C ALA A 83 -12.25 -4.42 -6.72
N PRO A 84 -12.14 -3.62 -7.80
CA PRO A 84 -12.76 -2.29 -7.87
C PRO A 84 -14.28 -2.28 -7.79
N ILE A 85 -14.94 -3.41 -7.99
CA ILE A 85 -16.40 -3.56 -7.89
C ILE A 85 -16.78 -4.02 -6.48
N LEU A 86 -16.14 -5.07 -5.97
CA LEU A 86 -16.47 -5.63 -4.66
C LEU A 86 -16.10 -4.70 -3.52
N THR A 87 -15.00 -3.94 -3.63
CA THR A 87 -14.56 -3.07 -2.54
C THR A 87 -15.53 -1.90 -2.26
N PRO A 88 -16.06 -1.15 -3.24
CA PRO A 88 -17.13 -0.19 -3.00
C PRO A 88 -18.43 -0.86 -2.52
N ILE A 89 -18.80 -2.02 -3.07
CA ILE A 89 -19.99 -2.73 -2.61
C ILE A 89 -19.88 -3.08 -1.12
N ALA A 90 -18.71 -3.58 -0.69
CA ALA A 90 -18.44 -3.85 0.72
C ALA A 90 -18.52 -2.58 1.57
N LEU A 91 -17.91 -1.47 1.12
CA LEU A 91 -17.98 -0.18 1.80
C LEU A 91 -19.42 0.32 1.96
N LEU A 92 -20.23 0.28 0.89
CA LEU A 92 -21.60 0.77 0.90
C LEU A 92 -22.53 -0.10 1.73
N ARG A 93 -22.41 -1.43 1.63
CA ARG A 93 -23.27 -2.37 2.38
C ARG A 93 -23.02 -2.33 3.89
N ASN A 94 -21.80 -2.03 4.32
CA ASN A 94 -21.42 -2.03 5.72
C ASN A 94 -21.33 -0.61 6.31
N TRP A 95 -21.73 0.42 5.56
CA TRP A 95 -21.60 1.82 6.00
C TRP A 95 -22.30 2.09 7.34
N GLY A 96 -23.48 1.47 7.57
CA GLY A 96 -24.26 1.62 8.79
C GLY A 96 -23.83 0.72 9.96
N GLU A 97 -22.87 -0.19 9.76
CA GLU A 97 -22.40 -1.13 10.78
C GLU A 97 -21.35 -0.52 11.72
N ASP A 98 -20.97 0.74 11.49
CA ASP A 98 -20.03 1.45 12.35
C ASP A 98 -20.76 2.06 13.56
N PRO A 99 -20.52 1.58 14.80
CA PRO A 99 -21.12 2.19 15.99
C PRO A 99 -20.56 3.59 16.30
N HIS A 100 -19.52 4.04 15.60
CA HIS A 100 -18.80 5.31 15.80
C HIS A 100 -18.21 5.52 17.20
N THR A 101 -18.30 4.52 18.08
CA THR A 101 -17.67 4.51 19.39
C THR A 101 -16.36 3.70 19.37
N PRO A 102 -15.36 4.06 20.18
CA PRO A 102 -14.16 3.23 20.36
C PRO A 102 -14.48 1.85 20.96
N ASP A 103 -13.59 0.88 20.73
CA ASP A 103 -13.66 -0.40 21.44
C ASP A 103 -13.32 -0.24 22.93
N ALA A 104 -13.78 -1.19 23.78
CA ALA A 104 -13.47 -1.22 25.21
C ALA A 104 -11.96 -1.21 25.53
N ARG A 105 -11.14 -1.69 24.60
CA ARG A 105 -9.67 -1.55 24.62
C ARG A 105 -9.23 -0.89 23.32
N ASP A 106 -9.26 0.43 23.30
CA ASP A 106 -8.85 1.25 22.17
C ASP A 106 -8.12 2.50 22.65
N ALA A 107 -7.42 3.16 21.74
CA ALA A 107 -6.76 4.43 21.99
C ALA A 107 -7.23 5.47 20.99
N ILE A 108 -7.23 6.73 21.41
CA ILE A 108 -7.53 7.86 20.53
C ILE A 108 -6.23 8.36 19.90
N VAL A 109 -6.17 8.35 18.57
CA VAL A 109 -5.09 8.91 17.76
C VAL A 109 -5.18 10.45 17.82
N PRO A 110 -4.19 11.14 18.41
CA PRO A 110 -4.19 12.59 18.51
C PRO A 110 -4.28 13.24 17.14
N LEU A 111 -5.01 14.35 17.03
CA LEU A 111 -5.11 15.12 15.79
C LEU A 111 -3.72 15.52 15.26
N GLY A 112 -2.79 15.90 16.14
CA GLY A 112 -1.41 16.22 15.75
C GLY A 112 -0.71 15.08 15.03
N LEU A 113 -0.89 13.83 15.50
CA LEU A 113 -0.31 12.65 14.84
C LEU A 113 -0.99 12.38 13.49
N ARG A 114 -2.31 12.59 13.41
CA ARG A 114 -3.06 12.47 12.14
C ARG A 114 -2.59 13.48 11.09
N ILE A 115 -2.39 14.74 11.50
CA ILE A 115 -1.88 15.80 10.62
C ILE A 115 -0.43 15.53 10.22
N ALA A 116 0.41 15.03 11.14
CA ALA A 116 1.81 14.70 10.86
C ALA A 116 1.95 13.62 9.76
N TRP A 117 1.00 12.69 9.67
CA TRP A 117 0.92 11.72 8.58
C TRP A 117 0.25 12.27 7.32
N LEU A 118 -0.75 13.14 7.48
CA LEU A 118 -1.53 13.68 6.36
C LEU A 118 -0.66 14.49 5.39
N LEU A 119 0.11 15.46 5.88
CA LEU A 119 0.86 16.39 5.02
C LEU A 119 1.84 15.67 4.08
N PRO A 120 2.80 14.85 4.58
CA PRO A 120 3.70 14.13 3.70
C PRO A 120 2.95 13.10 2.84
N GLY A 121 1.90 12.47 3.35
CA GLY A 121 1.15 11.48 2.59
C GLY A 121 0.33 12.07 1.43
N VAL A 122 -0.20 13.30 1.56
CA VAL A 122 -0.89 14.00 0.46
C VAL A 122 0.09 14.44 -0.62
N ILE A 123 1.26 14.98 -0.23
CA ILE A 123 2.33 15.34 -1.18
C ILE A 123 2.79 14.08 -1.93
N PHE A 124 2.98 12.98 -1.19
CA PHE A 124 3.36 11.70 -1.75
C PHE A 124 2.30 11.12 -2.69
N LEU A 125 1.01 11.21 -2.32
CA LEU A 125 -0.10 10.80 -3.18
C LEU A 125 -0.09 11.57 -4.50
N ALA A 126 0.06 12.90 -4.44
CA ALA A 126 0.10 13.74 -5.63
C ALA A 126 1.27 13.34 -6.55
N ALA A 127 2.46 13.09 -5.99
CA ALA A 127 3.62 12.61 -6.74
C ALA A 127 3.37 11.22 -7.36
N ALA A 128 2.75 10.29 -6.61
CA ALA A 128 2.44 8.96 -7.11
C ALA A 128 1.42 9.00 -8.26
N ILE A 129 0.36 9.81 -8.14
CA ILE A 129 -0.64 9.99 -9.20
C ILE A 129 -0.01 10.67 -10.42
N TYR A 130 0.82 11.69 -10.22
CA TYR A 130 1.52 12.34 -11.33
C TYR A 130 2.46 11.38 -12.06
N ALA A 131 3.25 10.59 -11.32
CA ALA A 131 4.10 9.54 -11.89
C ALA A 131 3.31 8.39 -12.54
N PHE A 132 2.09 8.11 -12.08
CA PHE A 132 1.21 7.15 -12.73
C PHE A 132 0.75 7.67 -14.11
N ILE A 133 0.33 8.93 -14.20
CA ILE A 133 -0.11 9.56 -15.44
C ILE A 133 1.09 9.70 -16.40
N ASN A 134 2.18 10.30 -15.92
CA ASN A 134 3.40 10.57 -16.66
C ASN A 134 4.61 9.82 -16.07
N PRO A 135 4.77 8.51 -16.35
CA PRO A 135 5.87 7.71 -15.78
C PRO A 135 7.25 8.19 -16.22
N ALA A 136 7.36 8.84 -17.38
CA ALA A 136 8.63 9.38 -17.87
C ALA A 136 9.24 10.44 -16.96
N TRP A 137 8.42 11.11 -16.13
CA TRP A 137 8.91 12.07 -15.13
C TRP A 137 9.73 11.39 -14.01
N LEU A 138 9.25 10.25 -13.49
CA LEU A 138 9.87 9.61 -12.33
C LEU A 138 10.94 8.59 -12.71
N ILE A 139 10.83 7.93 -13.87
CA ILE A 139 11.78 6.90 -14.31
C ILE A 139 13.25 7.33 -14.23
N PRO A 140 13.66 8.55 -14.63
CA PRO A 140 15.06 9.00 -14.53
C PRO A 140 15.59 9.11 -13.09
N PHE A 141 14.71 9.34 -12.12
CA PHE A 141 15.06 9.46 -10.71
C PHE A 141 14.86 8.15 -9.94
N TRP A 142 14.32 7.12 -10.60
CA TRP A 142 14.03 5.84 -9.98
C TRP A 142 15.33 5.05 -9.73
N PRO A 143 15.50 4.38 -8.58
CA PRO A 143 16.82 3.85 -8.21
C PRO A 143 17.29 2.65 -9.04
N TRP A 144 16.37 1.97 -9.72
CA TRP A 144 16.65 0.85 -10.61
C TRP A 144 15.93 1.01 -11.94
N LYS A 145 16.21 0.15 -12.93
CA LYS A 145 15.56 0.21 -14.24
C LYS A 145 14.05 0.00 -14.11
N ALA A 146 13.26 0.95 -14.59
CA ALA A 146 11.80 0.87 -14.63
C ALA A 146 11.26 1.17 -16.04
N THR A 147 10.24 0.43 -16.44
CA THR A 147 9.43 0.70 -17.63
C THR A 147 8.19 1.51 -17.26
N PRO A 148 7.49 2.14 -18.24
CA PRO A 148 6.21 2.80 -17.99
C PRO A 148 5.15 1.91 -17.31
N LEU A 149 5.05 0.63 -17.73
CA LEU A 149 4.15 -0.34 -17.09
C LEU A 149 4.52 -0.56 -15.61
N THR A 150 5.77 -0.92 -15.35
CA THR A 150 6.21 -1.21 -13.98
C THR A 150 6.15 0.02 -13.09
N MET A 151 6.42 1.21 -13.63
CA MET A 151 6.29 2.46 -12.88
C MET A 151 4.83 2.70 -12.46
N ARG A 152 3.87 2.57 -13.38
CA ARG A 152 2.44 2.67 -13.07
C ARG A 152 2.00 1.64 -12.02
N VAL A 153 2.47 0.40 -12.13
CA VAL A 153 2.23 -0.65 -11.15
C VAL A 153 2.76 -0.25 -9.77
N MET A 154 4.02 0.19 -9.66
CA MET A 154 4.59 0.59 -8.37
C MET A 154 3.87 1.81 -7.77
N MET A 155 3.55 2.80 -8.61
CA MET A 155 2.83 4.00 -8.18
C MET A 155 1.38 3.69 -7.74
N SER A 156 0.73 2.67 -8.31
CA SER A 156 -0.57 2.22 -7.83
C SER A 156 -0.51 1.74 -6.37
N PHE A 157 0.53 1.00 -5.98
CA PHE A 157 0.74 0.57 -4.59
C PHE A 157 1.01 1.76 -3.67
N TYR A 158 1.86 2.69 -4.09
CA TYR A 158 2.15 3.89 -3.30
C TYR A 158 0.94 4.82 -3.16
N SER A 159 0.06 4.88 -4.17
CA SER A 159 -1.17 5.67 -4.09
C SER A 159 -2.10 5.18 -2.97
N MET A 160 -2.14 3.87 -2.69
CA MET A 160 -2.90 3.30 -1.58
C MET A 160 -2.40 3.84 -0.24
N LEU A 161 -1.08 4.01 -0.05
CA LEU A 161 -0.51 4.61 1.16
C LEU A 161 -0.95 6.08 1.31
N GLY A 162 -0.88 6.83 0.21
CA GLY A 162 -1.28 8.24 0.18
C GLY A 162 -2.77 8.45 0.45
N VAL A 163 -3.64 7.58 -0.06
CA VAL A 163 -5.08 7.62 0.21
C VAL A 163 -5.38 7.21 1.64
N ALA A 164 -4.66 6.23 2.19
CA ALA A 164 -4.86 5.78 3.56
C ALA A 164 -4.79 6.93 4.56
N VAL A 165 -3.80 7.82 4.46
CA VAL A 165 -3.66 8.97 5.39
C VAL A 165 -4.82 9.96 5.32
N ILE A 166 -5.47 10.09 4.15
CA ILE A 166 -6.66 10.94 3.96
C ILE A 166 -7.86 10.24 4.61
N THR A 167 -8.01 8.94 4.35
CA THR A 167 -9.09 8.12 4.89
C THR A 167 -9.09 8.14 6.41
N VAL A 168 -7.93 7.95 7.02
CA VAL A 168 -7.82 7.86 8.48
C VAL A 168 -7.78 9.23 9.19
N LEU A 169 -7.71 10.35 8.45
CA LEU A 169 -7.70 11.70 9.04
C LEU A 169 -8.91 11.93 9.95
N ARG A 170 -10.09 11.48 9.52
CA ARG A 170 -11.35 11.61 10.27
C ARG A 170 -11.57 10.48 11.26
N GLU A 171 -10.62 9.56 11.39
CA GLU A 171 -10.74 8.37 12.21
C GLU A 171 -9.89 8.50 13.48
N PRO A 172 -10.49 8.83 14.64
CA PRO A 172 -9.75 8.94 15.87
C PRO A 172 -9.40 7.59 16.49
N ARG A 173 -10.04 6.47 16.09
CA ARG A 173 -9.85 5.17 16.76
C ARG A 173 -8.61 4.48 16.25
N TRP A 174 -7.69 4.13 17.15
CA TRP A 174 -6.50 3.38 16.81
C TRP A 174 -6.83 2.02 16.19
N SER A 175 -7.87 1.36 16.66
CA SER A 175 -8.34 0.08 16.13
C SER A 175 -8.60 0.08 14.61
N ALA A 176 -8.97 1.23 14.03
CA ALA A 176 -9.17 1.41 12.59
C ALA A 176 -7.88 1.64 11.79
N TRP A 177 -6.82 2.12 12.45
CA TRP A 177 -5.50 2.34 11.86
C TRP A 177 -4.64 1.08 11.92
N ARG A 178 -4.79 0.32 13.01
CA ARG A 178 -3.85 -0.71 13.46
C ARG A 178 -3.52 -1.74 12.39
N ILE A 179 -4.53 -2.31 11.73
CA ILE A 179 -4.32 -3.34 10.69
C ILE A 179 -3.58 -2.75 9.48
N GLY A 180 -4.00 -1.57 9.03
CA GLY A 180 -3.32 -0.87 7.93
C GLY A 180 -1.87 -0.59 8.25
N LEU A 181 -1.57 -0.11 9.47
CA LEU A 181 -0.20 0.21 9.86
C LEU A 181 0.68 -1.04 10.01
N ILE A 182 0.15 -2.17 10.50
CA ILE A 182 0.88 -3.46 10.50
C ILE A 182 1.26 -3.85 9.08
N GLY A 183 0.31 -3.75 8.15
CA GLY A 183 0.56 -4.04 6.74
C GLY A 183 1.62 -3.14 6.12
N VAL A 184 1.59 -1.84 6.40
CA VAL A 184 2.62 -0.86 5.97
C VAL A 184 4.00 -1.21 6.54
N ILE A 185 4.09 -1.53 7.83
CA ILE A 185 5.36 -1.93 8.48
C ILE A 185 5.94 -3.17 7.81
N VAL A 186 5.14 -4.23 7.63
CA VAL A 186 5.61 -5.47 6.99
C VAL A 186 6.02 -5.22 5.55
N TRP A 187 5.25 -4.43 4.80
CA TRP A 187 5.55 -4.09 3.42
C TRP A 187 6.89 -3.37 3.27
N HIS A 188 7.13 -2.29 4.03
CA HIS A 188 8.35 -1.51 3.92
C HIS A 188 9.56 -2.27 4.50
N ALA A 189 9.37 -3.08 5.54
CA ALA A 189 10.42 -3.97 6.04
C ALA A 189 10.85 -4.98 4.96
N LEU A 190 9.91 -5.60 4.25
CA LEU A 190 10.21 -6.53 3.16
C LEU A 190 10.84 -5.83 1.95
N ILE A 191 10.44 -4.61 1.62
CA ILE A 191 11.10 -3.80 0.58
C ILE A 191 12.55 -3.50 0.96
N ILE A 192 12.82 -3.10 2.20
CA ILE A 192 14.19 -2.83 2.67
C ILE A 192 15.03 -4.09 2.58
N VAL A 193 14.53 -5.24 3.04
CA VAL A 193 15.20 -6.53 2.89
C VAL A 193 15.46 -6.84 1.40
N ALA A 194 14.48 -6.64 0.53
CA ALA A 194 14.65 -6.83 -0.92
C ALA A 194 15.75 -5.93 -1.49
N ALA A 195 15.78 -4.65 -1.10
CA ALA A 195 16.76 -3.68 -1.56
C ALA A 195 18.19 -4.06 -1.10
N LEU A 196 18.33 -4.52 0.15
CA LEU A 196 19.60 -5.01 0.69
C LEU A 196 20.09 -6.29 -0.02
N LEU A 197 19.17 -7.19 -0.40
CA LEU A 197 19.48 -8.41 -1.13
C LEU A 197 19.78 -8.16 -2.63
N ARG A 198 19.25 -7.07 -3.19
CA ARG A 198 19.29 -6.76 -4.62
C ARG A 198 20.03 -5.46 -4.95
N GLN A 199 21.05 -5.11 -4.17
CA GLN A 199 21.85 -3.90 -4.38
C GLN A 199 22.39 -3.76 -5.82
N LYS A 200 22.72 -4.88 -6.47
CA LYS A 200 23.20 -4.92 -7.86
C LYS A 200 22.18 -4.48 -8.91
N ASP A 201 20.89 -4.44 -8.56
CA ASP A 201 19.84 -3.99 -9.47
C ASP A 201 19.75 -2.44 -9.49
N PHE A 202 20.41 -1.74 -8.56
CA PHE A 202 20.41 -0.27 -8.45
C PHE A 202 21.42 0.36 -9.40
N LEU A 203 21.02 1.41 -10.11
CA LEU A 203 21.81 2.03 -11.19
C LEU A 203 23.07 2.75 -10.67
N HIS A 204 22.96 3.42 -9.52
CA HIS A 204 24.03 4.22 -8.92
C HIS A 204 24.41 3.75 -7.50
N GLY A 205 23.95 2.55 -7.12
CA GLY A 205 24.07 2.01 -5.77
C GLY A 205 22.88 2.36 -4.87
N LEU A 206 22.69 1.57 -3.81
CA LEU A 206 21.51 1.60 -2.94
C LEU A 206 21.29 2.96 -2.26
N PHE A 207 22.38 3.60 -1.83
CA PHE A 207 22.35 4.82 -1.01
C PHE A 207 22.40 6.12 -1.83
N TYR A 208 22.49 6.04 -3.16
CA TYR A 208 22.64 7.23 -4.01
C TYR A 208 21.35 8.06 -4.09
N HIS A 209 20.20 7.39 -4.24
CA HIS A 209 18.89 8.05 -4.35
C HIS A 209 18.23 8.17 -2.96
N SER A 210 17.42 9.21 -2.77
CA SER A 210 16.64 9.43 -1.54
C SER A 210 15.58 8.36 -1.27
N TRP A 211 15.26 7.51 -2.25
CA TRP A 211 14.25 6.45 -2.13
C TRP A 211 14.54 5.49 -0.97
N PHE A 212 15.79 5.03 -0.79
CA PHE A 212 16.08 4.07 0.28
C PHE A 212 15.95 4.72 1.67
N LEU A 213 16.37 5.98 1.80
CA LEU A 213 16.15 6.75 3.03
C LEU A 213 14.65 6.97 3.30
N PHE A 214 13.86 7.24 2.25
CA PHE A 214 12.42 7.34 2.34
C PHE A 214 11.80 6.04 2.91
N GLU A 215 12.17 4.87 2.39
CA GLU A 215 11.70 3.57 2.91
C GLU A 215 12.03 3.39 4.40
N ILE A 216 13.26 3.75 4.81
CA ILE A 216 13.69 3.69 6.22
C ILE A 216 12.85 4.63 7.09
N VAL A 217 12.65 5.88 6.65
CA VAL A 217 11.87 6.87 7.40
C VAL A 217 10.42 6.42 7.55
N VAL A 218 9.80 5.89 6.50
CA VAL A 218 8.42 5.37 6.55
C VAL A 218 8.31 4.19 7.51
N LEU A 219 9.25 3.23 7.45
CA LEU A 219 9.27 2.10 8.38
C LEU A 219 9.45 2.55 9.83
N ALA A 220 10.42 3.44 10.09
CA ALA A 220 10.70 3.96 11.42
C ALA A 220 9.50 4.74 11.97
N ALA A 221 8.95 5.68 11.20
CA ALA A 221 7.80 6.48 11.61
C ALA A 221 6.57 5.60 11.87
N SER A 222 6.31 4.59 11.03
CA SER A 222 5.20 3.64 11.21
C SER A 222 5.38 2.81 12.47
N THR A 223 6.59 2.32 12.72
CA THR A 223 6.92 1.50 13.90
C THR A 223 6.83 2.32 15.19
N ILE A 224 7.33 3.56 15.18
CA ILE A 224 7.21 4.50 16.32
C ILE A 224 5.74 4.82 16.59
N THR A 225 4.97 5.16 15.55
CA THR A 225 3.52 5.40 15.66
C THR A 225 2.82 4.19 16.28
N PHE A 226 3.11 2.99 15.79
CA PHE A 226 2.55 1.74 16.34
C PHE A 226 2.88 1.57 17.82
N GLY A 227 4.17 1.70 18.19
CA GLY A 227 4.62 1.56 19.58
C GLY A 227 3.98 2.59 20.52
N LEU A 228 3.90 3.85 20.10
CA LEU A 228 3.25 4.91 20.87
C LEU A 228 1.77 4.63 21.10
N MET A 229 1.06 4.12 20.08
CA MET A 229 -0.37 3.84 20.21
C MET A 229 -0.65 2.57 21.02
N GLU A 230 0.14 1.51 20.87
CA GLU A 230 0.02 0.31 21.70
C GLU A 230 0.36 0.60 23.18
N ALA A 231 1.33 1.48 23.45
CA ALA A 231 1.62 1.92 24.81
C ALA A 231 0.43 2.68 25.43
N ARG A 232 -0.25 3.53 24.65
CA ARG A 232 -1.45 4.27 25.10
C ARG A 232 -2.63 3.35 25.45
N ILE A 233 -2.84 2.26 24.70
CA ILE A 233 -3.89 1.27 25.03
C ILE A 233 -3.60 0.64 26.40
N ARG A 234 -2.33 0.36 26.72
CA ARG A 234 -1.95 -0.27 27.99
C ARG A 234 -2.19 0.67 29.17
N SER A 235 -1.91 1.97 29.01
CA SER A 235 -2.12 2.96 30.07
C SER A 235 -3.58 3.29 30.35
N THR A 236 -4.49 3.09 29.41
CA THR A 236 -5.94 3.31 29.62
C THR A 236 -6.64 2.09 30.22
N ALA A 237 -5.98 0.93 30.26
CA ALA A 237 -6.50 -0.32 30.81
C ALA A 237 -6.07 -0.58 32.26
N SER A 238 -5.20 0.27 32.83
CA SER A 238 -4.74 0.26 34.23
C SER A 238 -5.44 1.34 35.04
#